data_AF-A0A1I7X753-F1
#
_entry.id   AF-A0A1I7X753-F1
#
_cell.length_a   1.000
_cell.length_b   1.000
_cell.length_c   1.000
_cell.angle_alpha   90.00
_cell.angle_beta   90.00
_cell.angle_gamma   90.00
#
_symmetry.space_group_name_H-M   'P 1'
#
loop_
_entity.id
_entity.type
_entity.pdbx_description
1 polymer ?
#
loop_
_entity_poly.entity_id
_entity_poly.type
_entity_poly.pdbx_seq_one_letter_code
_entity_poly.pdbx_strand_id
1 'polypeptide(L)' 'MSWLSQLLEKNNPDPRVRLELGQLFLNHLTTARLPSDSKTINDYCDLIFQWISASNFKLLVV' A
#
# COMPACT_ATOMS: atom_id res chain seq x y z
N MET A 1 -13.59 -8.86 7.86
CA MET A 1 -12.56 -7.91 7.39
C MET A 1 -11.84 -8.54 6.21
N SER A 2 -11.71 -7.83 5.09
CA SER A 2 -10.99 -8.36 3.91
C SER A 2 -9.48 -8.38 4.15
N TRP A 3 -8.73 -9.21 3.41
CA TRP A 3 -7.27 -9.22 3.49
C TRP A 3 -6.69 -7.83 3.17
N LEU A 4 -7.31 -7.11 2.23
CA LEU A 4 -6.88 -5.79 1.80
C LEU A 4 -7.06 -4.77 2.92
N SER A 5 -8.23 -4.76 3.58
CA SER A 5 -8.50 -3.86 4.72
C SER A 5 -7.48 -4.05 5.85
N GLN A 6 -7.13 -5.29 6.17
CA GLN A 6 -6.13 -5.59 7.22
C GLN A 6 -4.72 -5.10 6.87
N LEU A 7 -4.36 -5.08 5.59
CA LEU A 7 -3.07 -4.57 5.14
C LEU A 7 -3.05 -3.04 5.07
N LEU A 8 -4.17 -2.41 4.69
CA LEU A 8 -4.29 -0.94 4.68
C LEU A 8 -4.11 -0.35 6.08
N GLU A 9 -4.61 -1.01 7.12
CA GLU A 9 -4.43 -0.61 8.53
C GLU A 9 -2.95 -0.60 8.98
N LYS A 10 -2.05 -1.26 8.23
CA LYS A 10 -0.61 -1.32 8.53
C LYS A 10 0.20 -0.19 7.88
N ASN A 11 -0.46 0.77 7.22
CA ASN A 11 0.21 1.93 6.63
C ASN A 11 1.09 2.65 7.66
N ASN A 12 2.29 3.04 7.26
CA ASN A 12 3.28 3.66 8.14
C ASN A 12 4.06 4.74 7.39
N PRO A 13 4.51 5.83 8.03
CA PRO A 13 5.40 6.81 7.40
C PRO A 13 6.80 6.29 7.07
N ASP A 14 7.28 5.23 7.73
CA ASP A 14 8.61 4.66 7.50
C ASP A 14 8.71 4.02 6.10
N PRO A 15 9.69 4.45 5.27
CA PRO A 15 9.84 3.94 3.90
C PRO A 15 10.15 2.44 3.82
N ARG A 16 10.86 1.86 4.81
CA ARG A 16 11.13 0.41 4.84
C ARG A 16 9.84 -0.37 5.10
N VAL A 17 9.03 0.08 6.06
CA VAL A 17 7.74 -0.56 6.37
C VAL A 17 6.80 -0.48 5.17
N ARG A 18 6.77 0.64 4.45
CA ARG A 18 6.00 0.78 3.19
C ARG A 18 6.48 -0.20 2.12
N LEU A 19 7.79 -0.38 1.96
CA LEU A 19 8.35 -1.32 0.99
C LEU A 19 7.94 -2.77 1.29
N GLU A 20 8.08 -3.20 2.54
CA GLU A 20 7.68 -4.53 3.00
C GLU A 20 6.16 -4.74 2.84
N LEU A 21 5.37 -3.73 3.19
CA LEU A 21 3.91 -3.77 3.03
C LEU A 21 3.50 -3.81 1.55
N GLY A 22 4.21 -3.07 0.68
CA GLY A 22 4.05 -3.14 -0.78
C GLY A 22 4.25 -4.56 -1.31
N GLN A 23 5.30 -5.25 -0.84
CA GLN A 23 5.55 -6.64 -1.20
C GLN A 23 4.41 -7.57 -0.74
N LEU A 24 3.88 -7.36 0.47
CA LEU A 24 2.72 -8.13 0.96
C LEU A 24 1.47 -7.90 0.09
N PHE A 25 1.19 -6.66 -0.32
CA PHE A 25 0.08 -6.38 -1.25
C PHE A 25 0.24 -7.15 -2.56
N LEU A 26 1.43 -7.10 -3.18
CA LEU A 26 1.70 -7.81 -4.44
C LEU A 26 1.54 -9.32 -4.28
N ASN A 27 2.07 -9.91 -3.21
CA ASN A 27 1.93 -11.33 -2.94
C ASN A 27 0.44 -11.72 -2.86
N HIS A 28 -0.37 -10.98 -2.10
CA HIS A 28 -1.81 -11.26 -2.01
C HIS A 28 -2.55 -11.05 -3.33
N LEU A 29 -2.24 -9.99 -4.09
CA LEU A 29 -2.86 -9.73 -5.39
C LEU A 29 -2.62 -10.85 -6.41
N THR A 30 -1.46 -11.52 -6.33
CA THR A 30 -1.18 -12.65 -7.24
C THR A 30 -1.95 -13.93 -6.89
N THR A 31 -2.37 -14.10 -5.63
CA THR A 31 -2.99 -15.36 -5.15
C THR A 31 -4.46 -15.22 -4.80
N ALA A 32 -4.95 -14.01 -4.52
CA ALA A 32 -6.29 -13.75 -4.04
C ALA A 32 -7.04 -12.79 -4.96
N ARG A 33 -8.36 -12.99 -5.08
CA ARG A 33 -9.23 -12.02 -5.74
C ARG A 33 -9.30 -10.74 -4.90
N LEU A 34 -9.41 -9.61 -5.60
CA LEU A 34 -9.72 -8.33 -4.99
C LEU A 34 -11.10 -8.39 -4.29
N PRO A 35 -11.24 -7.77 -3.11
CA PRO A 35 -12.55 -7.60 -2.49
C PRO A 35 -13.48 -6.76 -3.38
N SER A 36 -14.77 -7.06 -3.40
CA SER A 36 -15.77 -6.29 -4.18
C SER A 36 -16.17 -4.95 -3.54
N ASP A 37 -15.68 -4.67 -2.33
CA ASP A 37 -16.01 -3.46 -1.58
C ASP A 37 -15.31 -2.24 -2.21
N SER A 38 -16.09 -1.36 -2.84
CA SER A 38 -15.59 -0.19 -3.57
C SER A 38 -14.86 0.80 -2.66
N LYS A 39 -15.27 0.90 -1.39
CA LYS A 39 -14.59 1.74 -0.40
C LYS A 39 -13.17 1.23 -0.15
N THR A 40 -13.00 -0.05 0.14
CA THR A 40 -11.68 -0.66 0.37
C THR A 40 -10.76 -0.51 -0.85
N ILE A 41 -11.30 -0.62 -2.07
CA ILE A 41 -10.52 -0.39 -3.30
C ILE A 41 -10.07 1.07 -3.41
N ASN A 42 -10.96 2.03 -3.13
CA ASN A 42 -10.60 3.45 -3.16
C ASN A 42 -9.53 3.77 -2.11
N ASP A 43 -9.68 3.26 -0.88
CA ASP A 43 -8.71 3.45 0.20
C ASP A 43 -7.32 2.90 -0.20
N TYR A 44 -7.27 1.79 -0.94
CA TYR A 44 -6.02 1.27 -1.52
C TYR A 44 -5.43 2.21 -2.58
N CYS A 45 -6.25 2.68 -3.53
CA CYS A 45 -5.79 3.62 -4.56
C CYS A 45 -5.22 4.92 -3.95
N ASP A 46 -5.91 5.48 -2.95
CA ASP A 46 -5.48 6.69 -2.26
C ASP A 46 -4.14 6.49 -1.53
N LEU A 47 -3.96 5.33 -0.88
CA LEU A 47 -2.71 4.99 -0.20
C LEU A 47 -1.54 4.84 -1.17
N ILE A 48 -1.74 4.15 -2.31
CA ILE A 48 -0.69 4.01 -3.33
C ILE A 48 -0.34 5.37 -3.95
N PHE A 49 -1.36 6.19 -4.24
CA PHE A 49 -1.13 7.54 -4.73
C PHE A 49 -0.36 8.40 -3.71
N GLN A 50 -0.71 8.31 -2.43
CA GLN A 50 0.02 8.97 -1.35
C GLN A 50 1.48 8.50 -1.31
N TRP A 51 1.74 7.20 -1.41
CA TRP A 51 3.11 6.67 -1.40
C TRP A 51 3.93 7.16 -2.58
N ILE A 52 3.38 7.13 -3.80
CA ILE A 52 4.06 7.63 -5.01
C ILE A 52 4.33 9.14 -4.89
N SER A 53 3.35 9.89 -4.39
CA SER A 53 3.45 11.35 -4.24
C SER A 53 4.39 11.79 -3.12
N ALA A 54 4.44 11.03 -2.02
CA ALA A 54 5.30 11.28 -0.86
C ALA A 54 6.71 10.68 -1.03
N SER A 55 6.93 9.81 -2.02
CA SER A 55 8.26 9.27 -2.37
C SER A 55 9.18 10.31 -3.03
N ASN A 56 8.78 11.58 -3.07
CA ASN A 56 9.65 12.74 -3.30
C ASN A 56 10.68 12.95 -2.16
N PHE A 57 11.20 11.87 -1.55
CA PHE A 57 12.51 11.94 -0.93
C PHE A 57 13.48 12.20 -2.08
N LYS A 58 13.75 13.48 -2.33
CA LYS A 58 14.94 13.91 -3.06
C LYS A 58 16.05 13.00 -2.56
N LEU A 59 16.59 12.17 -3.45
CA LEU A 59 17.89 11.58 -3.25
C LEU A 59 18.81 12.76 -3.01
N LEU A 60 19.05 13.10 -1.74
CA LEU A 60 20.22 13.85 -1.34
C LEU A 60 21.38 12.89 -1.63
N VAL A 61 21.77 12.90 -2.91
CA VAL A 61 23.05 12.35 -3.34
C VAL A 61 24.09 13.20 -2.63
N VAL A 62 24.81 12.53 -1.74
CA VAL A 62 26.00 12.98 -1.04
C VAL A 62 27.02 13.58 -2.00
#